data_AF-A0A163F6S2-F1
#
_entry.id   AF-A0A163F6S2-F1
#
_cell.length_a   1.000
_cell.length_b   1.000
_cell.length_c   1.000
_cell.angle_alpha   90.00
_cell.angle_beta   90.00
_cell.angle_gamma   90.00
#
_symmetry.space_group_name_H-M   'P 1'
#
loop_
_entity.id
_entity.type
_entity.pdbx_description
1 polymer ?
#
loop_
_entity_poly.entity_id
_entity_poly.type
_entity_poly.pdbx_seq_one_letter_code
_entity_poly.pdbx_strand_id
1 'polypeptide(L)' 'MSSLDKMWLSFYAMGAMFVCMLLITISRNKLKNKLLKFLFSLTAWLLLLFGFFSMVYIVFSGPTGG' A
#
# COMPACT_ATOMS: atom_id res chain seq x y z
N MET A 1 19.30 -10.82 -0.70
CA MET A 1 18.77 -9.60 -1.36
C MET A 1 19.87 -8.57 -1.33
N SER A 2 20.29 -8.09 -2.51
CA SER A 2 21.24 -6.97 -2.61
C SER A 2 20.61 -5.74 -1.94
N SER A 3 21.40 -4.83 -1.38
CA SER A 3 20.91 -3.59 -0.78
C SER A 3 20.01 -2.78 -1.73
N LEU A 4 20.19 -2.95 -3.04
CA LEU A 4 19.32 -2.42 -4.08
C LEU A 4 17.89 -2.99 -4.03
N ASP A 5 17.72 -4.30 -3.84
CA ASP A 5 16.39 -4.93 -3.80
C ASP A 5 15.57 -4.44 -2.60
N LYS A 6 16.24 -4.18 -1.47
CA LYS A 6 15.63 -3.62 -0.25
C LYS A 6 15.18 -2.17 -0.45
N MET A 7 15.93 -1.39 -1.24
CA MET A 7 15.56 -0.02 -1.60
C MET A 7 14.34 0.01 -2.52
N TRP A 8 14.30 -0.86 -3.53
CA TRP A 8 13.14 -0.99 -4.41
C TRP A 8 11.88 -1.41 -3.65
N LEU A 9 12.00 -2.29 -2.65
CA LEU A 9 10.87 -2.69 -1.80
C LEU A 9 10.26 -1.51 -1.02
N SER A 10 11.09 -0.57 -0.54
CA SER A 10 10.62 0.69 0.07
C SER A 10 9.91 1.61 -0.94
N PHE A 11 10.36 1.65 -2.20
CA PHE A 11 9.65 2.36 -3.27
C PHE A 11 8.29 1.74 -3.58
N TYR A 12 8.18 0.41 -3.59
CA TYR A 12 6.88 -0.26 -3.71
C TYR A 12 5.95 0.07 -2.54
N ALA A 13 6.46 0.15 -1.31
CA ALA A 13 5.67 0.53 -0.14
C ALA A 13 5.18 2.00 -0.22
N MET A 14 6.04 2.93 -0.64
CA MET A 14 5.65 4.33 -0.86
C MET A 14 4.62 4.47 -1.99
N GLY A 15 4.77 3.72 -3.08
CA GLY A 15 3.80 3.66 -4.18
C GLY A 15 2.44 3.15 -3.71
N ALA A 16 2.41 2.09 -2.89
CA ALA A 16 1.18 1.56 -2.31
C ALA A 16 0.46 2.58 -1.42
N MET A 17 1.20 3.33 -0.58
CA MET A 17 0.62 4.41 0.23
C MET A 17 0.01 5.53 -0.63
N PHE A 18 0.68 5.93 -1.71
CA PHE A 18 0.17 6.95 -2.62
C PHE A 18 -1.13 6.52 -3.31
N VAL A 19 -1.19 5.28 -3.80
CA VAL A 19 -2.42 4.73 -4.42
C VAL A 19 -3.55 4.64 -3.39
N CYS A 20 -3.24 4.23 -2.16
CA CYS A 20 -4.22 4.18 -1.07
C CYS A 20 -4.78 5.57 -0.74
N MET A 21 -3.92 6.60 -0.71
CA MET A 21 -4.34 7.99 -0.48
C MET A 21 -5.27 8.51 -1.58
N LEU A 22 -4.98 8.20 -2.85
CA LEU A 22 -5.83 8.56 -3.99
C LEU A 22 -7.20 7.87 -3.91
N LEU A 23 -7.23 6.56 -3.65
CA LEU A 23 -8.46 5.80 -3.50
C LEU A 23 -9.35 6.35 -2.38
N ILE A 24 -8.77 6.64 -1.21
CA ILE A 24 -9.50 7.20 -0.07
C ILE A 24 -10.04 8.60 -0.41
N THR A 25 -9.24 9.43 -1.07
CA THR A 25 -9.65 10.78 -1.46
C THR A 25 -10.82 10.75 -2.44
N ILE A 26 -10.77 9.85 -3.44
CA ILE A 26 -11.86 9.66 -4.40
C ILE A 26 -13.12 9.11 -3.71
N SER A 27 -12.95 8.13 -2.82
CA SER A 27 -14.03 7.54 -2.03
C SER A 27 -14.74 8.55 -1.12
N ARG A 28 -14.02 9.55 -0.60
CA ARG A 28 -14.57 10.53 0.35
C ARG A 28 -15.13 11.77 -0.33
N ASN A 29 -14.50 12.28 -1.39
CA ASN A 29 -14.90 13.57 -1.98
C ASN A 29 -15.87 13.48 -3.17
N LYS A 30 -15.86 12.42 -3.99
CA LYS A 30 -16.68 12.38 -5.22
C LYS A 30 -17.80 11.34 -5.23
N LEU A 31 -17.84 10.41 -4.28
CA LEU A 31 -18.74 9.26 -4.35
C LEU A 31 -19.93 9.40 -3.37
N LYS A 32 -21.05 9.92 -3.89
CA LYS A 32 -22.38 9.85 -3.24
C LYS A 32 -23.01 8.45 -3.33
N ASN A 33 -22.62 7.63 -4.31
CA ASN A 33 -23.15 6.27 -4.50
C ASN A 33 -22.48 5.25 -3.56
N LYS A 34 -23.31 4.54 -2.79
CA LYS A 34 -22.91 3.50 -1.83
C LYS A 34 -22.05 2.38 -2.45
N LEU A 35 -22.36 1.98 -3.69
CA LEU A 35 -21.66 0.89 -4.38
C LEU A 35 -20.22 1.25 -4.79
N LEU A 36 -19.99 2.43 -5.38
CA LEU A 36 -18.63 2.84 -5.74
C LEU A 36 -17.78 3.09 -4.49
N LYS A 37 -18.38 3.60 -3.40
CA LYS A 37 -17.71 3.72 -2.10
C LYS A 37 -17.24 2.35 -1.59
N PHE A 38 -18.09 1.33 -1.70
CA PHE A 38 -17.74 -0.03 -1.30
C PHE A 38 -16.59 -0.59 -2.14
N LEU A 39 -16.64 -0.43 -3.46
CA LEU A 39 -15.58 -0.94 -4.35
C LEU A 39 -14.23 -0.25 -4.10
N PHE A 40 -14.23 1.09 -3.95
CA PHE A 40 -13.01 1.84 -3.61
C PHE A 40 -12.48 1.51 -2.21
N SER A 41 -13.38 1.32 -1.24
CA SER A 41 -13.00 0.90 0.12
C SER A 41 -12.40 -0.50 0.12
N LEU A 42 -12.90 -1.41 -0.71
CA LEU A 42 -12.39 -2.77 -0.86
C LEU A 42 -10.99 -2.78 -1.49
N THR A 43 -10.79 -1.99 -2.55
CA THR A 43 -9.45 -1.81 -3.16
C THR A 43 -8.45 -1.16 -2.20
N ALA A 44 -8.88 -0.17 -1.41
CA ALA A 44 -8.04 0.42 -0.37
C ALA A 44 -7.65 -0.60 0.71
N TRP A 45 -8.57 -1.50 1.08
CA TRP A 45 -8.30 -2.58 2.03
C TRP A 45 -7.27 -3.59 1.47
N LEU A 46 -7.37 -3.93 0.18
CA LEU A 46 -6.38 -4.77 -0.50
C LEU A 46 -4.99 -4.12 -0.54
N LEU A 47 -4.92 -2.81 -0.78
CA LEU A 47 -3.66 -2.05 -0.74
C LEU A 47 -3.05 -1.96 0.67
N LEU A 48 -3.86 -1.82 1.70
CA LEU A 48 -3.39 -1.90 3.09
C LEU A 48 -2.85 -3.29 3.42
N LEU A 49 -3.51 -4.35 2.97
CA LEU A 49 -3.01 -5.73 3.08
C LEU A 49 -1.67 -5.90 2.37
N PHE A 50 -1.56 -5.37 1.15
CA PHE A 50 -0.31 -5.42 0.38
C PHE A 50 0.82 -4.62 1.06
N GLY A 51 0.51 -3.44 1.61
CA GLY A 51 1.40 -2.62 2.43
C GLY A 51 1.84 -3.32 3.72
N PHE A 52 0.91 -4.03 4.37
CA PHE A 52 1.18 -4.81 5.57
C PHE A 52 2.13 -5.98 5.27
N PHE A 53 1.84 -6.78 4.25
CA PHE A 53 2.71 -7.89 3.84
C PHE A 53 4.10 -7.41 3.39
N SER A 54 4.17 -6.33 2.62
CA SER A 54 5.45 -5.75 2.22
C SER A 54 6.24 -5.20 3.43
N MET A 55 5.59 -4.57 4.40
CA MET A 55 6.25 -4.12 5.64
C MET A 55 6.74 -5.28 6.50
N VAL A 56 5.95 -6.35 6.64
CA VAL A 56 6.36 -7.59 7.32
C VAL A 56 7.62 -8.15 6.64
N TYR A 57 7.61 -8.23 5.31
CA TYR A 57 8.75 -8.72 4.55
C TYR A 57 10.00 -7.83 4.72
N ILE A 58 9.85 -6.50 4.74
CA ILE A 58 10.95 -5.54 5.00
C ILE A 58 11.53 -5.75 6.41
N VAL A 59 10.68 -5.84 7.44
CA VAL A 59 11.10 -5.95 8.84
C VAL A 59 11.86 -7.24 9.11
N PHE A 60 11.37 -8.38 8.61
CA PHE A 60 12.10 -9.65 8.71
C PHE A 60 13.38 -9.67 7.85
N SER A 61 13.44 -8.86 6.79
CA SER A 61 14.62 -8.79 5.91
C SER A 61 15.73 -7.85 6.42
N GLY A 62 15.44 -6.98 7.40
CA GLY A 62 16.36 -6.02 8.04
C GLY A 62 17.06 -5.04 7.07
N PRO A 63 17.21 -3.73 7.38
CA PRO A 63 17.90 -2.78 6.49
C PRO A 63 19.34 -3.22 6.15
N THR A 64 19.97 -3.92 7.09
CA THR A 64 21.15 -4.77 6.94
C THR A 64 20.72 -6.09 7.57
N GLY A 65 20.50 -7.16 6.79
CA GLY A 65 21.43 -8.29 6.84
C GLY A 65 21.80 -8.64 8.29
N GLY A 66 21.31 -9.78 8.80
CA GLY A 66 22.12 -10.53 9.75
C GLY A 66 23.48 -10.85 9.14
#